data_AF-A0A7C7U294-F1
#
_entry.id   AF-A0A7C7U294-F1
#
_cell.length_a   1.000
_cell.length_b   1.000
_cell.length_c   1.000
_cell.angle_alpha   90.00
_cell.angle_beta   90.00
_cell.angle_gamma   90.00
#
_symmetry.space_group_name_H-M   'P 1'
#
loop_
_entity.id
_entity.type
_entity.pdbx_description
1 polymer ?
#
loop_
_entity_poly.entity_id
_entity_poly.type
_entity_poly.pdbx_seq_one_letter_code
_entity_poly.pdbx_strand_id
1 'polypeptide(L)'
;MTTYNQRTLDTNLKGTFFCTQAAARRYASTGSGCVINIASVGGQFGGPKAPRYSASKAAVIALTKSCARILGPSGVRVNAISPGFIRTEMIEHLLVGKEEEEIARTLPVERIGEVPDVGAAAV
;
A
#
# COMPACT_ATOMS: atom_id res chain seq x y z
N MET A 1 14.47 -16.93 -18.38
CA MET A 1 13.25 -16.12 -18.18
C MET A 1 12.77 -16.39 -16.76
N THR A 2 12.88 -15.43 -15.84
CA THR A 2 12.55 -15.66 -14.42
C THR A 2 11.10 -16.11 -14.29
N THR A 3 10.86 -17.28 -13.69
CA THR A 3 9.51 -17.80 -13.45
C THR A 3 8.77 -16.85 -12.51
N TYR A 4 7.81 -16.10 -13.07
CA TYR A 4 6.97 -15.20 -12.29
C TYR A 4 5.95 -16.02 -11.50
N ASN A 5 6.15 -16.18 -10.18
CA ASN A 5 5.16 -16.81 -9.32
C ASN A 5 4.03 -15.83 -8.92
N GLN A 6 2.83 -16.36 -8.70
CA GLN A 6 1.61 -15.59 -8.42
C GLN A 6 1.54 -15.04 -6.98
N ARG A 7 2.42 -15.51 -6.09
CA ARG A 7 2.38 -15.24 -4.64
C ARG A 7 2.23 -13.75 -4.30
N THR A 8 2.94 -12.86 -4.99
CA THR A 8 2.82 -11.40 -4.75
C THR A 8 1.43 -10.87 -5.06
N LEU A 9 0.79 -11.33 -6.13
CA LEU A 9 -0.57 -10.92 -6.49
C LEU A 9 -1.60 -11.56 -5.57
N ASP A 10 -1.40 -12.82 -5.20
CA ASP A 10 -2.28 -13.52 -4.26
C ASP A 10 -2.29 -12.84 -2.88
N THR A 11 -1.12 -12.48 -2.36
CA THR A 11 -1.05 -11.78 -1.06
C THR A 11 -1.46 -10.32 -1.18
N ASN A 12 -0.81 -9.54 -2.05
CA ASN A 12 -0.99 -8.07 -2.03
C ASN A 12 -2.33 -7.63 -2.61
N LEU A 13 -2.85 -8.33 -3.63
CA LEU A 13 -4.09 -7.93 -4.30
C LEU A 13 -5.28 -8.77 -3.85
N LYS A 14 -5.24 -10.10 -4.00
CA LYS A 14 -6.40 -10.93 -3.63
C LYS A 14 -6.67 -10.87 -2.13
N GLY A 15 -5.62 -10.93 -1.30
CA GLY A 15 -5.74 -10.72 0.15
C GLY A 15 -6.45 -9.41 0.49
N THR A 16 -5.95 -8.29 -0.04
CA THR A 16 -6.56 -6.96 0.16
C THR A 16 -8.01 -6.90 -0.32
N PHE A 17 -8.33 -7.48 -1.47
CA PHE A 17 -9.69 -7.56 -2.01
C PHE A 17 -10.64 -8.28 -1.05
N PHE A 18 -10.27 -9.48 -0.59
CA PHE A 18 -11.13 -10.26 0.29
C PHE A 18 -11.27 -9.64 1.69
N CYS A 19 -10.19 -9.07 2.24
CA CYS A 19 -10.27 -8.32 3.49
C CYS A 19 -11.17 -7.09 3.37
N THR A 20 -11.04 -6.33 2.27
CA THR A 20 -11.92 -5.16 1.99
C THR A 20 -13.36 -5.60 1.85
N GLN A 21 -13.63 -6.70 1.15
CA GLN A 21 -14.99 -7.24 0.99
C GLN A 21 -15.59 -7.65 2.35
N ALA A 22 -14.83 -8.35 3.20
CA ALA A 22 -15.29 -8.76 4.51
C ALA A 22 -15.60 -7.55 5.41
N ALA A 23 -14.71 -6.55 5.43
CA ALA A 23 -14.93 -5.30 6.16
C ALA A 23 -16.16 -4.53 5.62
N ALA A 24 -16.30 -4.44 4.29
CA ALA A 24 -17.43 -3.79 3.65
C ALA A 24 -18.77 -4.43 4.03
N ARG A 25 -18.87 -5.77 4.05
CA ARG A 25 -20.09 -6.47 4.48
C ARG A 25 -20.45 -6.14 5.94
N ARG A 26 -19.45 -6.02 6.82
CA ARG A 26 -19.66 -5.67 8.22
C ARG A 26 -20.05 -4.21 8.42
N TYR A 27 -19.46 -3.28 7.69
CA TYR A 27 -19.77 -1.86 7.83
C TYR A 27 -21.08 -1.47 7.15
N ALA A 28 -21.44 -2.13 6.05
CA ALA A 28 -22.71 -1.88 5.37
C ALA A 28 -23.92 -2.17 6.28
N SER A 29 -23.83 -3.13 7.21
CA SER A 29 -24.92 -3.40 8.17
C SER A 29 -25.01 -2.39 9.31
N THR A 30 -23.96 -1.61 9.57
CA THR A 30 -23.89 -0.63 10.66
C THR A 30 -23.98 0.82 10.17
N GLY A 31 -23.86 1.05 8.85
CA GLY A 31 -23.97 2.39 8.24
C GLY A 31 -22.77 3.30 8.51
N SER A 32 -21.68 2.76 9.06
CA SER A 32 -20.47 3.51 9.39
C SER A 32 -19.25 2.59 9.34
N GLY A 33 -18.18 3.06 8.74
CA GLY A 33 -16.94 2.28 8.68
C GLY A 33 -15.78 2.99 8.01
N CYS A 34 -14.58 2.49 8.30
CA CYS A 34 -13.35 2.94 7.68
C CYS A 34 -12.51 1.74 7.25
N VAL A 35 -12.06 1.74 6.00
CA VAL A 35 -11.06 0.82 5.46
C VAL A 35 -9.88 1.62 4.95
N ILE A 36 -8.68 1.25 5.39
CA ILE A 36 -7.42 1.83 4.92
C ILE A 36 -6.58 0.70 4.32
N ASN A 37 -6.39 0.74 3.01
CA ASN A 37 -5.52 -0.20 2.30
C ASN A 37 -4.08 0.31 2.26
N ILE A 38 -3.11 -0.60 2.34
CA ILE A 38 -1.70 -0.25 2.20
C ILE A 38 -1.25 -0.47 0.76
N ALA A 39 -1.09 0.63 0.02
CA ALA A 39 -0.55 0.67 -1.34
C ALA A 39 0.98 0.85 -1.30
N SER A 40 1.55 1.64 -2.21
CA SER A 40 2.96 2.01 -2.29
C SER A 40 3.14 3.11 -3.35
N VAL A 41 4.14 3.98 -3.19
CA VAL A 41 4.60 4.86 -4.29
C VAL A 41 5.04 4.06 -5.52
N GLY A 42 5.52 2.83 -5.34
CA GLY A 42 5.85 1.91 -6.44
C GLY A 42 4.64 1.52 -7.29
N GLY A 43 3.43 1.59 -6.74
CA GLY A 43 2.17 1.41 -7.48
C GLY A 43 1.68 2.67 -8.19
N GLN A 44 2.25 3.84 -7.89
CA GLN A 44 1.93 5.11 -8.56
C GLN A 44 2.85 5.35 -9.76
N PHE A 45 4.16 5.14 -9.58
CA PHE A 45 5.18 5.48 -10.57
C PHE A 45 5.79 4.28 -11.29
N GLY A 46 5.60 3.05 -10.77
CA GLY A 46 6.15 1.83 -11.37
C GLY A 46 7.64 1.62 -11.08
N GLY A 47 7.97 1.03 -9.93
CA GLY A 47 9.36 0.83 -9.51
C GLY A 47 10.18 -0.07 -10.46
N PRO A 48 11.47 0.25 -10.72
CA PRO A 48 12.27 -0.36 -11.79
C PRO A 48 12.67 -1.83 -11.53
N LYS A 49 12.66 -2.28 -10.27
CA LYS A 49 13.19 -3.59 -9.86
C LYS A 49 12.11 -4.61 -9.45
N ALA A 50 10.83 -4.24 -9.40
CA ALA A 50 9.77 -5.09 -8.85
C ALA A 50 8.43 -4.97 -9.59
N PRO A 51 8.33 -5.35 -10.88
CA PRO A 51 7.13 -5.14 -11.70
C PRO A 51 5.86 -5.80 -11.13
N ARG A 52 5.97 -7.00 -10.54
CA ARG A 52 4.83 -7.66 -9.88
C ARG A 52 4.33 -6.92 -8.65
N TYR A 53 5.26 -6.41 -7.83
CA TYR A 53 4.92 -5.62 -6.66
C TYR A 53 4.23 -4.32 -7.10
N SER A 54 4.84 -3.58 -8.02
CA SER A 54 4.28 -2.35 -8.60
C SER A 54 2.89 -2.58 -9.18
N ALA A 55 2.70 -3.63 -9.99
CA ALA A 55 1.38 -4.00 -10.53
C ALA A 55 0.37 -4.30 -9.41
N SER A 56 0.75 -5.09 -8.41
CA SER A 56 -0.15 -5.41 -7.28
C SER A 56 -0.57 -4.17 -6.50
N LYS A 57 0.35 -3.23 -6.26
CA LYS A 57 0.08 -2.01 -5.49
C LYS A 57 -0.70 -0.98 -6.31
N ALA A 58 -0.48 -0.91 -7.62
CA ALA A 58 -1.32 -0.13 -8.54
C ALA A 58 -2.77 -0.65 -8.54
N ALA A 59 -2.95 -1.98 -8.57
CA ALA A 59 -4.27 -2.60 -8.49
C ALA A 59 -4.97 -2.31 -7.16
N VAL A 60 -4.24 -2.26 -6.03
CA VAL A 60 -4.80 -1.84 -4.72
C VAL A 60 -5.30 -0.39 -4.74
N ILE A 61 -4.59 0.52 -5.42
CA ILE A 61 -5.05 1.92 -5.59
C ILE A 61 -6.36 1.96 -6.38
N ALA A 62 -6.43 1.23 -7.49
CA ALA A 62 -7.64 1.16 -8.31
C ALA A 62 -8.82 0.52 -7.54
N LEU A 63 -8.56 -0.58 -6.84
CA LEU A 63 -9.54 -1.25 -5.97
C LEU A 63 -10.11 -0.29 -4.93
N THR A 64 -9.24 0.45 -4.24
CA THR A 64 -9.63 1.43 -3.22
C THR A 64 -10.60 2.48 -3.80
N LYS A 65 -10.26 3.06 -4.96
CA LYS A 65 -11.10 4.04 -5.65
C LYS A 65 -12.44 3.45 -6.09
N SER A 66 -12.49 2.18 -6.47
CA SER A 66 -13.72 1.49 -6.85
C SER A 66 -14.61 1.26 -5.61
N CYS A 67 -14.06 0.67 -4.56
CA CYS A 67 -14.78 0.39 -3.32
C CYS A 67 -15.30 1.66 -2.64
N ALA A 68 -14.53 2.76 -2.64
CA ALA A 68 -14.98 4.04 -2.09
C ALA A 68 -16.26 4.55 -2.77
N ARG A 69 -16.39 4.37 -4.09
CA ARG A 69 -17.60 4.77 -4.83
C ARG A 69 -18.79 3.87 -4.54
N ILE A 70 -18.56 2.56 -4.39
CA ILE A 70 -19.61 1.57 -4.11
C ILE A 70 -20.15 1.73 -2.69
N LEU A 71 -19.26 1.98 -1.72
CA LEU A 71 -19.58 1.92 -0.28
C LEU A 71 -19.78 3.30 0.35
N GLY A 72 -19.36 4.38 -0.31
CA GLY A 72 -19.59 5.74 0.16
C GLY A 72 -21.06 6.04 0.50
N PRO A 73 -22.04 5.66 -0.35
CA PRO A 73 -23.46 5.87 -0.05
C PRO A 73 -23.96 5.16 1.21
N SER A 74 -23.29 4.11 1.69
CA SER A 74 -23.63 3.41 2.93
C SER A 74 -22.84 3.90 4.15
N GLY A 75 -22.18 5.07 4.05
CA GLY A 75 -21.43 5.67 5.17
C GLY A 75 -20.05 5.07 5.41
N VAL A 76 -19.54 4.26 4.48
CA VAL A 76 -18.23 3.59 4.63
C VAL A 76 -17.18 4.30 3.79
N ARG A 77 -16.12 4.78 4.46
CA ARG A 77 -14.97 5.41 3.79
C ARG A 77 -13.91 4.36 3.47
N VAL A 78 -13.41 4.36 2.24
CA VAL A 78 -12.32 3.49 1.79
C VAL A 78 -11.20 4.35 1.21
N ASN A 79 -10.02 4.31 1.83
CA ASN A 79 -8.84 5.06 1.41
C ASN A 79 -7.62 4.15 1.34
N ALA A 80 -6.52 4.67 0.80
CA ALA A 80 -5.25 3.96 0.78
C ALA A 80 -4.12 4.91 1.16
N ILE A 81 -3.14 4.38 1.89
CA ILE A 81 -1.87 5.05 2.14
C ILE A 81 -0.84 4.43 1.19
N SER A 82 -0.05 5.27 0.53
CA SER A 82 1.05 4.86 -0.35
C SER A 82 2.40 5.22 0.29
N PRO A 83 2.99 4.35 1.12
CA PRO A 83 4.29 4.62 1.71
C PRO A 83 5.40 4.73 0.65
N GLY A 84 6.37 5.60 0.94
CA GLY A 84 7.68 5.67 0.30
C GLY A 84 8.66 4.68 0.93
N PHE A 85 9.92 5.07 1.07
CA PHE A 85 10.89 4.30 1.86
C PHE A 85 10.64 4.54 3.35
N ILE A 86 10.25 3.48 4.06
CA ILE A 86 9.98 3.49 5.50
C ILE A 86 10.86 2.45 6.18
N ARG A 87 11.59 2.84 7.23
CA ARG A 87 12.48 1.97 8.00
C ARG A 87 11.69 0.82 8.61
N THR A 88 11.81 -0.34 7.98
CA THR A 88 11.17 -1.61 8.32
C THR A 88 12.09 -2.74 7.85
N GLU A 89 11.85 -3.96 8.32
CA GLU A 89 12.58 -5.16 7.91
C GLU A 89 12.53 -5.38 6.38
N MET A 90 11.48 -4.88 5.71
CA MET A 90 11.34 -4.97 4.26
C MET A 90 12.46 -4.27 3.50
N ILE A 91 12.93 -3.12 3.99
CA ILE A 91 13.96 -2.33 3.31
C ILE A 91 15.34 -2.46 3.96
N GLU A 92 15.48 -3.28 5.01
CA GLU A 92 16.75 -3.44 5.74
C GLU A 92 17.92 -3.82 4.81
N HIS A 93 17.67 -4.69 3.84
CA HIS A 93 18.65 -5.06 2.82
C HIS A 93 19.08 -3.92 1.89
N LEU A 94 18.28 -2.85 1.79
CA LEU A 94 18.56 -1.62 1.03
C LEU A 94 19.21 -0.52 1.88
N LEU A 95 19.41 -0.75 3.17
CA LEU A 95 19.96 0.24 4.11
C LEU A 95 21.36 -0.11 4.58
N VAL A 96 21.95 -1.21 4.09
CA VAL A 96 23.29 -1.63 4.52
C VAL A 96 24.37 -0.79 3.82
N GLY A 97 25.19 -0.12 4.62
CA GLY A 97 26.57 0.21 4.25
C GLY A 97 26.83 1.40 3.30
N LYS A 98 25.82 2.24 3.00
CA LYS A 98 25.86 3.61 2.37
C LYS A 98 24.62 3.92 1.53
N GLU A 99 23.77 2.93 1.27
CA GLU A 99 22.55 3.12 0.46
C GLU A 99 21.52 4.00 1.17
N GLU A 100 21.49 4.03 2.50
CA GLU A 100 20.54 4.86 3.24
C GLU A 100 20.72 6.35 2.98
N GLU A 101 21.94 6.89 3.14
CA GLU A 101 22.22 8.31 2.88
C GLU A 101 22.02 8.66 1.40
N GLU A 102 22.32 7.73 0.50
CA GLU A 102 22.11 7.92 -0.94
C GLU A 102 20.62 7.98 -1.28
N ILE A 103 19.81 7.05 -0.77
CA ILE A 103 18.35 7.05 -0.94
C ILE A 103 17.76 8.32 -0.31
N ALA A 104 18.17 8.68 0.90
CA ALA A 104 17.69 9.87 1.59
C ALA A 104 17.90 11.15 0.75
N ARG A 105 19.06 11.30 0.09
CA ARG A 105 19.33 12.44 -0.81
C ARG A 105 18.45 12.50 -2.05
N THR A 106 17.83 11.38 -2.45
CA THR A 106 16.84 11.38 -3.55
C THR A 106 15.44 11.82 -3.08
N LEU A 107 15.21 11.89 -1.78
CA LEU A 107 13.92 12.24 -1.18
C LEU A 107 13.88 13.74 -0.83
N PRO A 108 12.80 14.46 -1.14
CA PRO A 108 12.68 15.89 -0.80
C PRO A 108 12.78 16.21 0.69
N VAL A 109 12.49 15.23 1.56
CA VAL A 109 12.57 15.36 3.02
C VAL A 109 13.93 14.93 3.59
N GLU A 110 14.87 14.53 2.72
CA GLU A 110 16.26 14.18 3.04
C GLU A 110 16.43 13.12 4.14
N ARG A 111 15.43 12.27 4.34
CA ARG A 111 15.47 11.15 5.29
C ARG A 111 14.57 10.01 4.84
N ILE A 112 14.89 8.80 5.31
CA ILE A 112 13.97 7.67 5.28
C ILE A 112 12.82 7.95 6.27
N GLY A 113 11.61 7.54 5.89
CA GLY A 113 10.45 7.64 6.78
C GLY A 113 10.52 6.62 7.91
N GLU A 114 9.86 6.89 9.02
CA GLU A 114 9.74 6.00 10.16
C GLU A 114 8.31 5.45 10.25
N VAL A 115 8.11 4.34 10.97
CA VAL A 115 6.77 3.74 11.14
C VAL A 115 5.71 4.75 11.63
N PRO A 116 6.01 5.68 12.57
CA PRO A 116 5.07 6.71 12.98
C PRO A 116 4.62 7.66 11.86
N ASP A 117 5.46 7.91 10.83
CA ASP A 117 5.08 8.78 9.70
C ASP A 117 3.90 8.19 8.90
N VAL A 118 3.79 6.85 8.86
CA VAL A 118 2.66 6.14 8.24
C VAL A 118 1.51 5.98 9.23
N GLY A 119 1.82 5.61 10.48
CA GLY A 119 0.81 5.36 11.51
C GLY A 119 -0.05 6.59 11.81
N ALA A 120 0.57 7.78 11.87
CA ALA A 120 -0.15 9.03 12.10
C ALA A 120 -1.14 9.39 10.98
N ALA A 121 -0.95 8.87 9.76
CA ALA A 121 -1.88 9.08 8.64
C ALA A 121 -3.09 8.12 8.67
N ALA A 122 -3.07 7.10 9.55
CA ALA A 122 -4.09 6.06 9.62
C ALA A 122 -5.08 6.23 10.79
N VAL A 123 -4.86 7.20 11.67
CA VAL A 123 -5.67 7.49 12.87
C VAL A 123 -6.76 8.53 12.64
#